data_AF-A0A2K4WJS3-F1
#
_entry.id   AF-A0A2K4WJS3-F1
#
_cell.length_a   1.000
_cell.length_b   1.000
_cell.length_c   1.000
_cell.angle_alpha   90.00
_cell.angle_beta   90.00
_cell.angle_gamma   90.00
#
_symmetry.space_group_name_H-M   'P 1'
#
loop_
_entity.id
_entity.type
_entity.pdbx_description
1 polymer ?
#
loop_
_entity_poly.entity_id
_entity_poly.type
_entity_poly.pdbx_seq_one_letter_code
_entity_poly.pdbx_strand_id
1 'polypeptide(L)'
;MTLQAAKLVKKLTEFILCFVLAFAISRYGMPLYPITSWLVDHSYQYFGHYQDDTYESGADPVTFISLMVIIFVYSLILYSLLRWLLKKMFPL
;
A
#
# COMPACT_ATOMS: atom_id res chain seq x y z
N MET A 1 2.61 5.96 29.56
CA MET A 1 1.89 5.21 28.51
C MET A 1 1.38 3.91 29.09
N THR A 2 0.10 3.59 28.94
CA THR A 2 -0.45 2.31 29.39
C THR A 2 0.07 1.15 28.53
N LEU A 3 0.12 -0.05 29.07
CA LEU A 3 0.54 -1.28 28.36
C LEU A 3 -0.23 -1.48 27.04
N GLN A 4 -1.48 -1.03 26.99
CA GLN A 4 -2.33 -1.07 25.79
C GLN A 4 -1.82 -0.13 24.68
N ALA A 5 -1.39 1.09 25.04
CA ALA A 5 -0.79 2.02 24.09
C ALA A 5 0.51 1.45 23.50
N ALA A 6 1.36 0.84 24.31
CA ALA A 6 2.60 0.21 23.84
C ALA A 6 2.36 -0.93 22.83
N LYS A 7 1.35 -1.78 23.08
CA LYS A 7 0.96 -2.85 22.14
C LYS A 7 0.41 -2.30 20.82
N LEU A 8 -0.34 -1.19 20.87
CA LEU A 8 -0.87 -0.53 19.67
C LEU A 8 0.26 0.10 18.86
N VAL A 9 1.17 0.84 19.50
CA VAL A 9 2.34 1.44 18.85
C VAL A 9 3.17 0.36 18.16
N LYS A 10 3.44 -0.77 18.81
CA LYS A 10 4.18 -1.88 18.19
C LYS A 10 3.54 -2.37 16.90
N LYS A 11 2.22 -2.64 16.91
CA LYS A 11 1.49 -3.10 15.73
C LYS A 11 1.48 -2.06 14.61
N LEU A 12 1.33 -0.78 14.98
CA LEU A 12 1.34 0.33 14.02
C LEU A 12 2.71 0.46 13.36
N THR A 13 3.80 0.36 14.14
CA THR A 13 5.17 0.38 13.62
C THR A 13 5.44 -0.79 12.67
N GLU A 14 5.02 -2.01 13.03
CA GLU A 14 5.13 -3.19 12.15
C GLU A 14 4.37 -2.98 10.83
N PHE A 15 3.16 -2.42 10.89
CA PHE A 15 2.38 -2.11 9.70
C PHE A 15 3.03 -1.02 8.83
N ILE A 16 3.53 0.06 9.44
CA ILE A 16 4.24 1.14 8.71
C ILE A 16 5.47 0.57 8.00
N LEU A 17 6.21 -0.33 8.65
CA LEU A 17 7.35 -1.00 8.02
C LEU A 17 6.92 -1.81 6.79
N CYS A 18 5.83 -2.57 6.90
CA CYS A 18 5.26 -3.30 5.76
C CYS A 18 4.78 -2.36 4.64
N PHE A 19 4.24 -1.19 4.98
CA PHE A 19 3.83 -0.17 4.02
C PHE A 19 5.01 0.42 3.25
N VAL A 20 6.07 0.82 3.96
CA VAL A 20 7.31 1.33 3.33
C VAL A 20 7.94 0.26 2.45
N LEU A 21 7.96 -1.00 2.90
CA LEU A 21 8.48 -2.11 2.11
C LEU A 21 7.63 -2.37 0.86
N ALA A 22 6.30 -2.41 0.99
CA ALA A 22 5.36 -2.56 -0.13
C ALA A 22 5.58 -1.47 -1.18
N PHE A 23 5.72 -0.22 -0.74
CA PHE A 23 6.04 0.89 -1.63
C PHE A 23 7.39 0.67 -2.32
N ALA A 24 8.44 0.34 -1.57
CA ALA A 24 9.79 0.16 -2.09
C ALA A 24 9.86 -0.89 -3.21
N ILE A 25 9.19 -2.04 -3.04
CA ILE A 25 9.17 -3.14 -4.02
C ILE A 25 8.19 -2.92 -5.18
N SER A 26 7.36 -1.87 -5.10
CA SER A 26 6.42 -1.47 -6.17
C SER A 26 7.01 -0.42 -7.12
N ARG A 27 8.22 0.09 -6.84
CA ARG A 27 8.88 1.11 -7.66
C ARG A 27 9.47 0.53 -8.96
N TYR A 28 9.71 1.38 -9.94
CA TYR A 28 10.33 0.99 -11.21
C TYR A 28 11.56 0.09 -11.02
N GLY A 29 11.63 -1.00 -11.80
CA GLY A 29 12.71 -1.99 -11.72
C GLY A 29 12.57 -3.02 -10.59
N MET A 30 11.51 -2.94 -9.78
CA MET A 30 11.24 -3.87 -8.68
C MET A 30 10.15 -4.90 -9.06
N PRO A 31 10.06 -6.04 -8.37
CA PRO A 31 9.21 -7.16 -8.81
C PRO A 31 7.71 -6.85 -8.85
N LEU A 32 7.18 -5.96 -8.01
CA LEU A 32 5.75 -5.62 -8.04
C LEU A 32 5.43 -4.53 -9.06
N TYR A 33 6.43 -3.83 -9.61
CA TYR A 33 6.20 -2.71 -10.51
C TYR A 33 5.31 -3.02 -11.70
N PRO A 34 5.49 -4.13 -12.46
CA PRO A 34 4.66 -4.39 -13.64
C PRO A 34 3.17 -4.54 -13.30
N ILE A 35 2.88 -5.12 -12.14
CA ILE A 35 1.49 -5.31 -11.66
C ILE A 35 0.95 -3.98 -11.15
N THR A 36 1.75 -3.23 -10.38
CA THR A 36 1.39 -1.90 -9.88
C THR A 36 1.08 -0.94 -11.03
N SER A 37 1.96 -0.84 -12.03
CA SER A 37 1.77 0.04 -13.18
C SER A 37 0.53 -0.36 -13.98
N TRP A 38 0.34 -1.66 -14.23
CA TRP A 38 -0.86 -2.14 -14.93
C TRP A 38 -2.16 -1.78 -14.21
N LEU A 39 -2.22 -1.96 -12.88
CA LEU A 39 -3.40 -1.60 -12.07
C LEU A 39 -3.67 -0.10 -12.06
N VAL A 40 -2.62 0.71 -11.98
CA VAL A 40 -2.70 2.17 -12.02
C VAL A 40 -3.20 2.64 -13.38
N ASP A 41 -2.59 2.16 -14.47
CA ASP A 41 -3.00 2.50 -15.84
C ASP A 41 -4.45 2.10 -16.10
N HIS A 42 -4.85 0.91 -15.64
CA HIS A 42 -6.22 0.44 -15.79
C HIS A 42 -7.22 1.28 -14.99
N SER A 43 -6.84 1.70 -13.78
CA SER A 43 -7.65 2.62 -12.98
C SER A 43 -7.78 3.98 -13.65
N TYR A 44 -6.70 4.52 -14.20
CA TYR A 44 -6.72 5.78 -14.92
C TYR A 44 -7.62 5.71 -16.16
N GLN A 45 -7.53 4.63 -16.94
CA GLN A 45 -8.42 4.43 -18.10
C GLN A 45 -9.90 4.34 -17.71
N TYR A 46 -10.20 3.76 -16.54
CA TYR A 46 -11.58 3.58 -16.08
C TYR A 46 -12.16 4.80 -15.37
N PHE A 47 -11.36 5.54 -14.60
CA PHE A 47 -11.84 6.67 -13.79
C PHE A 47 -11.42 8.04 -14.32
N GLY A 48 -10.49 8.10 -15.26
CA GLY A 48 -9.89 9.34 -15.77
C GLY A 48 -10.87 10.27 -16.48
N HIS A 49 -12.03 9.79 -16.94
CA HIS A 49 -13.07 10.66 -17.50
C HIS A 49 -13.91 11.38 -16.42
N TYR A 50 -13.86 10.95 -15.16
CA TYR A 50 -14.61 11.59 -14.07
C TYR A 50 -13.91 12.85 -13.51
N GLN A 51 -12.67 13.11 -13.92
CA GLN A 51 -11.89 14.26 -13.46
C GLN A 51 -11.95 15.45 -14.43
N ASP A 52 -12.47 15.26 -15.65
CA ASP A 52 -12.66 16.34 -16.62
C ASP A 52 -13.51 17.45 -15.97
N ASP A 53 -13.01 18.68 -16.03
CA ASP A 53 -13.61 19.91 -15.46
C ASP A 53 -13.67 20.04 -13.93
N THR A 54 -13.23 19.02 -13.16
CA THR A 54 -13.24 19.10 -11.67
C THR A 54 -11.90 19.53 -11.09
N TYR A 55 -10.79 19.17 -11.74
CA TYR A 55 -9.44 19.43 -11.26
C TYR A 55 -8.65 20.31 -12.23
N GLU A 56 -7.61 20.96 -11.70
CA GLU A 56 -6.68 21.76 -12.50
C GLU A 56 -6.00 20.91 -13.58
N SER A 57 -5.69 21.53 -14.72
CA SER A 57 -5.00 20.86 -15.81
C SER A 57 -3.66 20.28 -15.34
N GLY A 58 -3.46 18.97 -15.55
CA GLY A 58 -2.27 18.24 -15.10
C GLY A 58 -2.37 17.62 -13.70
N ALA A 59 -3.45 17.86 -12.96
CA ALA A 59 -3.76 17.07 -11.77
C ALA A 59 -4.17 15.65 -12.19
N ASP A 60 -3.52 14.65 -11.59
CA ASP A 60 -3.84 13.23 -11.80
C ASP A 60 -4.19 12.55 -10.46
N PRO A 61 -5.36 12.91 -9.87
CA PRO A 61 -5.80 12.35 -8.60
C PRO A 61 -6.09 10.85 -8.71
N VAL A 62 -6.52 10.36 -9.88
CA VAL A 62 -6.84 8.94 -10.09
C VAL A 62 -5.58 8.09 -9.93
N THR A 63 -4.50 8.43 -10.64
CA THR A 63 -3.21 7.71 -10.53
C THR A 63 -2.68 7.74 -9.09
N PHE A 64 -2.76 8.90 -8.43
CA PHE A 64 -2.30 9.04 -7.04
C PHE A 64 -3.10 8.16 -6.08
N ILE A 65 -4.44 8.20 -6.13
CA ILE A 65 -5.30 7.41 -5.26
C ILE A 65 -5.13 5.93 -5.55
N SER A 66 -5.07 5.53 -6.83
CA SER A 66 -4.83 4.14 -7.21
C SER A 66 -3.52 3.62 -6.65
N LEU A 67 -2.42 4.37 -6.78
CA LEU A 67 -1.15 4.01 -6.16
C LEU A 67 -1.28 3.82 -4.65
N MET A 68 -1.90 4.77 -3.94
CA MET A 68 -2.10 4.67 -2.48
C MET A 68 -2.89 3.43 -2.08
N VAL A 69 -3.98 3.14 -2.79
CA VAL A 69 -4.83 1.97 -2.52
C VAL A 69 -4.07 0.67 -2.80
N ILE A 70 -3.35 0.57 -3.92
CA ILE A 70 -2.58 -0.63 -4.28
C ILE A 70 -1.48 -0.90 -3.25
N ILE A 71 -0.71 0.13 -2.88
CA ILE A 71 0.34 0.01 -1.87
C ILE A 71 -0.25 -0.41 -0.52
N PHE A 72 -1.41 0.14 -0.15
CA PHE A 72 -2.12 -0.25 1.06
C PHE A 72 -2.57 -1.71 1.04
N VAL A 73 -3.09 -2.20 -0.10
CA VAL A 73 -3.43 -3.62 -0.26
C VAL A 73 -2.19 -4.51 -0.11
N TYR A 74 -1.08 -4.15 -0.75
CA TYR A 74 0.18 -4.88 -0.60
C TYR A 74 0.71 -4.86 0.83
N SER A 75 0.60 -3.73 1.54
CA SER A 75 1.04 -3.63 2.92
C SER A 75 0.21 -4.52 3.85
N LEU A 76 -1.11 -4.62 3.61
CA LEU A 76 -1.99 -5.55 4.34
C LEU A 76 -1.60 -7.01 4.11
N ILE A 77 -1.27 -7.38 2.87
CA ILE A 77 -0.81 -8.72 2.52
C ILE A 77 0.51 -9.02 3.22
N LEU A 78 1.50 -8.12 3.11
CA LEU A 78 2.81 -8.28 3.75
C LEU A 78 2.70 -8.36 5.28
N TYR A 79 1.89 -7.49 5.89
CA TYR A 79 1.69 -7.52 7.35
C TYR A 79 1.01 -8.81 7.80
N SER A 80 0.04 -9.32 7.03
CA SER A 80 -0.63 -10.60 7.32
C SER A 80 0.35 -11.77 7.19
N LEU A 81 1.18 -11.79 6.15
CA LEU A 81 2.23 -12.78 5.96
C LEU A 81 3.27 -12.74 7.09
N LEU A 82 3.74 -11.54 7.45
CA LEU A 82 4.68 -11.34 8.56
C LEU A 82 4.10 -11.89 9.86
N ARG A 83 2.84 -11.55 10.18
CA ARG A 83 2.18 -12.03 11.40
C ARG A 83 1.96 -13.55 11.38
N TRP A 84 1.65 -14.12 10.22
CA TRP A 84 1.54 -15.56 10.04
C TRP A 84 2.88 -16.27 10.25
N LEU A 85 3.97 -15.74 9.67
CA LEU A 85 5.33 -16.26 9.86
C LEU A 85 5.76 -16.17 11.33
N LEU A 86 5.55 -15.03 11.98
CA LEU A 86 5.89 -14.85 13.39
C LEU A 86 5.14 -15.84 14.29
N LYS A 87 3.85 -16.07 14.05
CA LYS A 87 3.07 -17.09 14.78
C LYS A 87 3.60 -18.50 14.55
N LYS A 88 4.02 -18.81 13.32
CA LYS A 88 4.53 -20.14 12.97
C LYS A 88 5.93 -20.40 13.54
N MET A 89 6.79 -19.39 13.55
CA MET A 89 8.16 -19.48 14.06
C MET A 89 8.24 -19.38 15.59
N PHE A 90 7.35 -18.62 16.22
CA PHE A 90 7.27 -18.46 17.67
C PHE A 90 5.87 -18.82 18.16
N PRO A 91 5.53 -20.13 18.21
CA PRO A 91 4.34 -20.61 18.89
C PRO A 91 4.56 -20.55 20.41
N LEU A 92 4.58 -19.33 20.96
CA LEU A 92 4.54 -19.09 22.41
C LEU A 92 3.10 -18.89 22.86
#